data_AF-A0AAD3MYA6-F1
#
_entry.id   AF-A0AAD3MYA6-F1
#
_cell.length_a   1.000
_cell.length_b   1.000
_cell.length_c   1.000
_cell.angle_alpha   90.00
_cell.angle_beta   90.00
_cell.angle_gamma   90.00
#
_symmetry.space_group_name_H-M   'P 1'
#
loop_
_entity.id
_entity.type
_entity.pdbx_description
1 polymer ?
#
loop_
_entity_poly.entity_id
_entity_poly.type
_entity_poly.pdbx_seq_one_letter_code
_entity_poly.pdbx_strand_id
1 'polypeptide(L)'
;VSYHLRFSFTPRNAPPKEKSELNPNSDLDWHTLSLFPLFQLPGPREQYDKEGGTPGYFREGFLAVQHAVDRAIMRSYNRTAAAPLLRQIRVVLSRFPYPAFIYDVFILAIQNQLPLVLVLSFTYTSLNIVRAVVQEKERKLKEYMRMMGLSNWLHWSAWFLMFFLFLSISVFFVTVLFCIQVSPNGAVLTYSDPTLVFVFLLVFTVATINFSFMISAFFSRANVAAAAGGFIYFMSYLPYLFLWPRYDLLSHAQKVSACLISNVAMAMGAQLIGMFEGKGTGIQWCNLFDSVTVDDDFSLAQVLGLLLFDSVLYGLVAWYMEAVFPGEYGVPLPSYFFVLESQSQPRHLCQYGSTWNMCPADRPALGHNGAGKTTTPVHADRYGPIQPRSHNWDLCRGEHNTILLTTHSRRTQPNSTGARTVIAPLF
;
A
#
# COMPACT_ATOMS: atom_id res chain seq x y z
N VAL A 1 -30.83 21.94 34.79
CA VAL A 1 -31.70 22.73 33.90
C VAL A 1 -31.08 22.67 32.51
N SER A 2 -31.76 22.08 31.53
CA SER A 2 -31.33 22.17 30.13
C SER A 2 -32.14 23.29 29.48
N TYR A 3 -31.47 24.24 28.84
CA TYR A 3 -32.11 25.33 28.11
C TYR A 3 -31.46 25.47 26.74
N HIS A 4 -32.25 25.90 25.75
CA HIS A 4 -31.78 26.14 24.41
C HIS A 4 -32.03 27.59 24.04
N LEU A 5 -30.99 28.28 23.58
CA LEU A 5 -31.09 29.64 23.03
C LEU A 5 -31.16 29.53 21.51
N ARG A 6 -32.20 30.10 20.92
CA ARG A 6 -32.39 30.11 19.46
C ARG A 6 -31.91 31.44 18.91
N PHE A 7 -30.73 31.45 18.32
CA PHE A 7 -30.18 32.60 17.59
C PHE A 7 -30.45 32.48 16.09
N SER A 8 -30.29 33.57 15.34
CA SER A 8 -30.27 33.50 13.87
C SER A 8 -29.10 32.65 13.42
N PHE A 9 -29.25 31.92 12.31
CA PHE A 9 -28.19 31.05 11.78
C PHE A 9 -26.86 31.82 11.58
N THR A 10 -26.94 32.99 10.94
CA THR A 10 -25.79 33.86 10.70
C THR A 10 -25.66 34.99 11.74
N PRO A 11 -24.42 35.38 12.11
CA PRO A 11 -24.14 36.63 12.84
C PRO A 11 -24.46 37.84 11.96
N ARG A 12 -25.06 38.89 12.54
CA ARG A 12 -25.62 40.01 11.77
C ARG A 12 -24.57 41.04 11.35
N ASN A 13 -23.59 41.29 12.19
CA ASN A 13 -22.53 42.28 12.04
C ASN A 13 -21.18 41.67 11.64
N ALA A 14 -21.16 40.55 10.91
CA ALA A 14 -19.92 40.05 10.32
C ALA A 14 -19.38 41.03 9.24
N PRO A 15 -18.12 41.51 9.34
CA PRO A 15 -17.51 42.40 8.39
C PRO A 15 -17.34 41.73 7.02
N PRO A 16 -17.26 42.53 5.93
CA PRO A 16 -17.32 42.01 4.56
C PRO A 16 -16.18 41.06 4.18
N LYS A 17 -15.00 41.23 4.79
CA LYS A 17 -13.82 40.38 4.56
C LYS A 17 -14.02 38.94 5.09
N GLU A 18 -14.85 38.79 6.11
CA GLU A 18 -15.16 37.54 6.81
C GLU A 18 -16.33 36.78 6.15
N LYS A 19 -17.13 37.45 5.32
CA LYS A 19 -18.23 36.87 4.53
C LYS A 19 -17.81 36.17 3.23
N SER A 20 -16.51 36.07 2.95
CA SER A 20 -16.01 35.46 1.72
C SER A 20 -16.11 33.93 1.77
N GLU A 21 -16.81 33.32 0.81
CA GLU A 21 -16.98 31.86 0.67
C GLU A 21 -15.65 31.10 0.47
N LEU A 22 -14.57 31.81 0.14
CA LEU A 22 -13.23 31.26 -0.03
C LEU A 22 -12.42 31.18 1.26
N ASN A 23 -12.94 31.67 2.40
CA ASN A 23 -12.33 31.44 3.70
C ASN A 23 -12.75 30.05 4.21
N PRO A 24 -11.81 29.11 4.42
CA PRO A 24 -12.12 27.77 4.94
C PRO A 24 -12.82 27.81 6.32
N ASN A 25 -12.67 28.90 7.05
CA ASN A 25 -13.36 29.20 8.31
C ASN A 25 -14.52 30.19 8.11
N SER A 26 -15.36 29.99 7.09
CA SER A 26 -16.47 30.91 6.78
C SER A 26 -17.47 31.07 7.94
N ASP A 27 -17.87 32.31 8.21
CA ASP A 27 -18.71 32.73 9.34
C ASP A 27 -20.21 32.65 9.08
N LEU A 28 -20.63 31.63 8.34
CA LEU A 28 -22.05 31.40 8.12
C LEU A 28 -22.75 30.91 9.39
N ASP A 29 -21.99 30.31 10.32
CA ASP A 29 -22.50 29.64 11.52
C ASP A 29 -21.80 30.08 12.80
N TRP A 30 -22.45 29.88 13.94
CA TRP A 30 -21.90 30.22 15.26
C TRP A 30 -20.82 29.26 15.76
N HIS A 31 -20.65 28.09 15.15
CA HIS A 31 -19.61 27.12 15.53
C HIS A 31 -19.54 26.80 17.04
N THR A 32 -20.70 26.69 17.71
CA THR A 32 -20.78 26.39 19.17
C THR A 32 -20.51 24.92 19.51
N LEU A 33 -20.49 24.06 18.50
CA LEU A 33 -20.20 22.62 18.64
C LEU A 33 -18.69 22.32 18.59
N SER A 34 -17.88 23.24 18.09
CA SER A 34 -16.43 23.05 17.92
C SER A 34 -15.65 23.92 18.90
N LEU A 35 -14.67 23.32 19.57
CA LEU A 35 -13.75 24.06 20.44
C LEU A 35 -12.69 24.84 19.64
N PHE A 36 -12.34 24.31 18.47
CA PHE A 36 -11.31 24.85 17.56
C PHE A 36 -11.87 25.02 16.14
N PRO A 37 -11.36 25.98 15.35
CA PRO A 37 -11.72 26.09 13.94
C PRO A 37 -11.27 24.84 13.16
N LEU A 38 -11.98 24.53 12.08
CA LEU A 38 -11.69 23.36 11.25
C LEU A 38 -10.33 23.49 10.54
N PHE A 39 -9.91 24.72 10.23
CA PHE A 39 -8.56 25.01 9.73
C PHE A 39 -7.80 25.89 10.72
N GLN A 40 -6.81 25.30 11.38
CA GLN A 40 -5.89 26.02 12.26
C GLN A 40 -4.83 26.71 11.40
N LEU A 41 -4.94 28.04 11.29
CA LEU A 41 -3.91 28.85 10.66
C LEU A 41 -2.73 29.03 11.64
N PRO A 42 -1.48 29.06 11.16
CA PRO A 42 -0.34 29.34 12.02
C PRO A 42 -0.47 30.74 12.64
N GLY A 43 -0.46 30.79 13.98
CA GLY A 43 -0.55 32.02 14.76
C GLY A 43 -1.85 32.19 15.56
N PRO A 44 -2.01 33.33 16.26
CA PRO A 44 -3.21 33.61 17.03
C PRO A 44 -4.40 33.83 16.10
N ARG A 45 -5.54 33.21 16.43
CA ARG A 45 -6.83 33.44 15.75
C ARG A 45 -7.11 34.94 15.68
N GLU A 46 -7.17 35.50 14.47
CA GLU A 46 -7.43 36.92 14.23
C GLU A 46 -6.60 37.84 15.14
N GLN A 47 -5.30 37.92 14.86
CA GLN A 47 -4.32 38.70 15.61
C GLN A 47 -4.74 40.16 15.87
N TYR A 48 -5.47 40.76 14.93
CA TYR A 48 -5.86 42.17 14.99
C TYR A 48 -7.13 42.42 15.80
N ASP A 49 -7.93 41.39 16.09
CA ASP A 49 -9.17 41.54 16.85
C ASP A 49 -8.90 41.27 18.34
N LYS A 50 -9.22 42.22 19.21
CA LYS A 50 -9.01 42.06 20.67
C LYS A 50 -10.08 41.18 21.31
N GLU A 51 -11.22 40.98 20.65
CA GLU A 51 -12.44 40.42 21.25
C GLU A 51 -12.66 38.93 20.91
N GLY A 52 -11.63 38.27 20.39
CA GLY A 52 -11.64 36.84 20.05
C GLY A 52 -12.01 36.55 18.60
N GLY A 53 -12.34 37.58 17.83
CA GLY A 53 -12.60 37.49 16.40
C GLY A 53 -13.90 36.78 16.06
N THR A 54 -13.95 36.26 14.85
CA THR A 54 -15.04 35.42 14.31
C THR A 54 -15.29 34.17 15.17
N PRO A 55 -16.55 33.68 15.31
CA PRO A 55 -17.82 34.17 14.77
C PRO A 55 -18.40 35.40 15.51
N GLY A 56 -17.59 36.12 16.31
CA GLY A 56 -17.99 37.39 16.90
C GLY A 56 -18.87 37.26 18.14
N TYR A 57 -18.65 36.24 18.97
CA TYR A 57 -19.44 35.98 20.19
C TYR A 57 -19.58 37.19 21.12
N PHE A 58 -18.55 38.02 21.20
CA PHE A 58 -18.59 39.27 21.97
C PHE A 58 -19.29 40.40 21.20
N ARG A 59 -18.88 40.64 19.94
CA ARG A 59 -19.42 41.70 19.05
C ARG A 59 -20.94 41.62 18.86
N GLU A 60 -21.49 40.41 18.73
CA GLU A 60 -22.93 40.17 18.57
C GLU A 60 -23.70 40.12 19.90
N GLY A 61 -23.01 40.19 21.04
CA GLY A 61 -23.62 40.11 22.37
C GLY A 61 -24.07 38.71 22.79
N PHE A 62 -23.68 37.65 22.06
CA PHE A 62 -23.99 36.27 22.42
C PHE A 62 -23.53 35.94 23.85
N LEU A 63 -22.28 36.32 24.20
CA LEU A 63 -21.75 36.12 25.55
C LEU A 63 -22.52 36.92 26.62
N ALA A 64 -23.04 38.10 26.27
CA ALA A 64 -23.84 38.91 27.19
C ALA A 64 -25.20 38.27 27.46
N VAL A 65 -25.85 37.71 26.42
CA VAL A 65 -27.10 36.95 26.57
C VAL A 65 -26.87 35.69 27.39
N GLN A 66 -25.80 34.94 27.11
CA GLN A 66 -25.43 33.76 27.88
C GLN A 66 -25.23 34.11 29.37
N HIS A 67 -24.45 35.15 29.66
CA HIS A 67 -24.23 35.61 31.03
C HIS A 67 -25.53 36.06 31.73
N ALA A 68 -26.43 36.75 31.03
CA ALA A 68 -27.71 37.18 31.58
C ALA A 68 -28.64 36.00 31.89
N VAL A 69 -28.68 35.00 31.02
CA VAL A 69 -29.48 33.77 31.21
C VAL A 69 -28.94 32.95 32.37
N ASP A 70 -27.62 32.76 32.45
CA ASP A 70 -26.97 32.07 33.58
C ASP A 70 -27.30 32.76 34.90
N ARG A 71 -27.23 34.11 34.91
CA ARG A 71 -27.60 34.91 36.09
C ARG A 71 -29.07 34.75 36.47
N ALA A 72 -29.96 34.66 35.49
CA ALA A 72 -31.39 34.43 35.72
C ALA A 72 -31.67 33.04 36.29
N ILE A 73 -31.00 32.00 35.76
CA ILE A 73 -31.12 30.61 36.24
C ILE A 73 -30.56 30.48 37.66
N MET A 74 -29.41 31.11 37.96
CA MET A 74 -28.86 31.12 39.32
C MET A 74 -29.83 31.77 40.32
N ARG A 75 -30.48 32.88 39.92
CA ARG A 75 -31.48 33.55 40.75
C ARG A 75 -32.76 32.74 40.93
N SER A 76 -33.19 31.98 39.93
CA SER A 76 -34.40 31.17 40.03
C SER A 76 -34.20 29.94 40.92
N TYR A 77 -33.00 29.36 40.95
CA TYR A 77 -32.71 28.19 41.76
C TYR A 77 -32.55 28.53 43.25
N ASN A 78 -31.80 29.59 43.59
CA ASN A 78 -31.61 30.01 44.98
C ASN A 78 -31.40 31.52 45.09
N ARG A 79 -32.49 32.26 45.27
CA ARG A 79 -32.47 33.73 45.31
C ARG A 79 -31.68 34.31 46.48
N THR A 80 -31.77 33.69 47.66
CA THR A 80 -31.14 34.20 48.89
C THR A 80 -29.62 34.03 48.85
N ALA A 81 -29.12 32.90 48.34
CA ALA A 81 -27.69 32.68 48.17
C ALA A 81 -27.11 33.39 46.93
N ALA A 82 -27.86 33.48 45.82
CA ALA A 82 -27.35 34.05 44.57
C ALA A 82 -27.27 35.58 44.58
N ALA A 83 -28.15 36.29 45.29
CA ALA A 83 -28.16 37.76 45.31
C ALA A 83 -26.84 38.42 45.78
N PRO A 84 -26.21 38.00 46.90
CA PRO A 84 -24.91 38.54 47.31
C PRO A 84 -23.78 38.11 46.35
N LEU A 85 -23.74 36.84 45.94
CA LEU A 85 -22.72 36.32 45.03
C LEU A 85 -22.70 37.06 43.69
N LEU A 86 -23.87 37.22 43.07
CA LEU A 86 -24.01 37.89 41.77
C LEU A 86 -23.77 39.41 41.82
N ARG A 87 -23.68 40.02 43.00
CA ARG A 87 -23.26 41.43 43.15
C ARG A 87 -21.74 41.55 43.23
N GLN A 88 -21.05 40.53 43.73
CA GLN A 88 -19.61 40.53 43.92
C GLN A 88 -18.84 39.97 42.71
N ILE A 89 -19.47 39.12 41.90
CA ILE A 89 -18.84 38.53 40.72
C ILE A 89 -18.83 39.53 39.56
N ARG A 90 -17.62 39.84 39.07
CA ARG A 90 -17.37 40.57 37.82
C ARG A 90 -16.74 39.62 36.81
N VAL A 91 -17.47 39.30 35.75
CA VAL A 91 -16.95 38.49 34.64
C VAL A 91 -16.29 39.41 33.62
N VAL A 92 -15.05 39.12 33.25
CA VAL A 92 -14.29 39.87 32.25
C VAL A 92 -13.81 38.89 31.18
N LEU A 93 -13.96 39.26 29.92
CA LEU A 93 -13.39 38.52 28.80
C LEU A 93 -11.93 38.93 28.62
N SER A 94 -11.02 37.96 28.55
CA SER A 94 -9.62 38.18 28.21
C SER A 94 -9.13 37.06 27.32
N ARG A 95 -8.25 37.39 26.37
CA ARG A 95 -7.62 36.41 25.48
C ARG A 95 -6.45 35.76 26.20
N PHE A 96 -6.27 34.45 25.99
CA PHE A 96 -5.04 33.80 26.41
C PHE A 96 -3.84 34.35 25.63
N PRO A 97 -2.71 34.61 26.30
CA PRO A 97 -1.49 35.01 25.61
C PRO A 97 -1.06 33.88 24.67
N TYR A 98 -0.81 34.22 23.40
CA TYR A 98 -0.28 33.28 22.42
C TYR A 98 1.26 33.34 22.46
N PRO A 99 1.96 32.20 22.39
CA PRO A 99 3.43 32.18 22.35
C PRO A 99 3.97 32.92 21.11
N ALA A 100 5.26 33.26 21.12
CA ALA A 100 5.91 33.83 19.94
C ALA A 100 5.76 32.87 18.75
N PHE A 101 5.34 33.40 17.61
CA PHE A 101 5.09 32.62 16.38
C PHE A 101 5.73 33.32 15.19
N ILE A 102 6.11 32.53 14.19
CA ILE A 102 6.59 33.01 12.90
C ILE A 102 5.44 32.85 11.92
N TYR A 103 5.02 33.95 11.30
CA TYR A 103 3.99 33.91 10.27
C TYR A 103 4.63 33.63 8.92
N ASP A 104 4.64 32.35 8.52
CA ASP A 104 5.08 31.95 7.19
C ASP A 104 4.01 31.11 6.49
N VAL A 105 3.39 31.71 5.48
CA VAL A 105 2.37 31.06 4.63
C VAL A 105 2.98 29.91 3.83
N PHE A 106 4.30 29.94 3.58
CA PHE A 106 5.00 28.88 2.87
C PHE A 106 4.96 27.55 3.62
N ILE A 107 5.03 27.57 4.95
CA ILE A 107 4.92 26.35 5.78
C ILE A 107 3.55 25.69 5.60
N LEU A 108 2.48 26.48 5.53
CA LEU A 108 1.13 25.97 5.27
C LEU A 108 1.00 25.40 3.85
N ALA A 109 1.66 26.03 2.87
CA ALA A 109 1.73 25.49 1.51
C ALA A 109 2.48 24.16 1.48
N ILE A 110 3.61 24.04 2.19
CA ILE A 110 4.37 22.80 2.33
C ILE A 110 3.50 21.70 2.94
N GLN A 111 2.84 21.95 4.08
CA GLN A 111 2.00 20.97 4.77
C GLN A 111 0.93 20.35 3.84
N ASN A 112 0.33 21.17 2.97
CA ASN A 112 -0.77 20.74 2.12
C ASN A 112 -0.32 20.19 0.75
N GLN A 113 0.77 20.73 0.19
CA GLN A 113 1.19 20.40 -1.18
C GLN A 113 2.31 19.36 -1.22
N LEU A 114 3.15 19.24 -0.18
CA LEU A 114 4.28 18.30 -0.16
C LEU A 114 3.83 16.84 -0.34
N PRO A 115 2.76 16.34 0.33
CA PRO A 115 2.24 15.00 0.08
C PRO A 115 1.88 14.75 -1.39
N LEU A 116 1.17 15.70 -2.00
CA LEU A 116 0.73 15.60 -3.40
C LEU A 116 1.92 15.56 -4.36
N VAL A 117 2.90 16.45 -4.15
CA VAL A 117 4.12 16.53 -4.98
C VAL A 117 4.92 15.22 -4.89
N LEU A 118 5.06 14.65 -3.70
CA LEU A 118 5.74 13.37 -3.51
C LEU A 118 5.03 12.24 -4.25
N VAL A 119 3.71 12.07 -4.06
CA VAL A 119 2.96 11.00 -4.75
C VAL A 119 3.09 11.13 -6.27
N LEU A 120 2.90 12.33 -6.82
CA LEU A 120 3.01 12.56 -8.26
C LEU A 120 4.41 12.23 -8.79
N SER A 121 5.46 12.62 -8.07
CA SER A 121 6.84 12.34 -8.44
C SER A 121 7.14 10.83 -8.50
N PHE A 122 6.69 10.10 -7.47
CA PHE A 122 6.91 8.65 -7.40
C PHE A 122 5.96 7.83 -8.28
N THR A 123 4.85 8.41 -8.77
CA THR A 123 3.94 7.73 -9.70
C THR A 123 4.66 7.26 -10.96
N TYR A 124 5.51 8.10 -11.55
CA TYR A 124 6.32 7.73 -12.72
C TYR A 124 7.29 6.59 -12.41
N THR A 125 7.87 6.57 -11.21
CA THR A 125 8.78 5.49 -10.81
C THR A 125 8.04 4.16 -10.63
N SER A 126 6.88 4.16 -9.95
CA SER A 126 6.05 2.96 -9.77
C SER A 126 5.60 2.39 -11.12
N LEU A 127 5.15 3.26 -12.03
CA LEU A 127 4.80 2.89 -13.41
C LEU A 127 5.91 2.12 -14.13
N ASN A 128 7.14 2.62 -14.05
CA ASN A 128 8.29 1.99 -14.72
C ASN A 128 8.69 0.67 -14.06
N ILE A 129 8.59 0.56 -12.73
CA ILE A 129 8.84 -0.70 -12.02
C ILE A 129 7.86 -1.78 -12.48
N VAL A 130 6.56 -1.47 -12.47
CA VAL A 130 5.52 -2.41 -12.92
C VAL A 130 5.78 -2.82 -14.37
N ARG A 131 6.04 -1.84 -15.25
CA ARG A 131 6.31 -2.09 -16.67
C ARG A 131 7.51 -3.01 -16.87
N ALA A 132 8.63 -2.74 -16.20
CA ALA A 132 9.87 -3.49 -16.37
C ALA A 132 9.71 -4.96 -15.93
N VAL A 133 9.08 -5.20 -14.77
CA VAL A 133 8.84 -6.56 -14.26
C VAL A 133 7.89 -7.33 -15.18
N VAL A 134 6.79 -6.70 -15.62
CA VAL A 134 5.84 -7.38 -16.53
C VAL A 134 6.41 -7.55 -17.93
N GLN A 135 7.25 -6.63 -18.42
CA GLN A 135 7.93 -6.78 -19.70
C GLN A 135 8.88 -7.97 -19.72
N GLU A 136 9.57 -8.24 -18.60
CA GLU A 136 10.38 -9.44 -18.47
C GLU A 136 9.53 -10.70 -18.43
N LYS A 137 8.41 -10.67 -17.70
CA LYS A 137 7.41 -11.75 -17.65
C LYS A 137 6.85 -12.05 -19.04
N GLU A 138 6.52 -11.01 -19.82
CA GLU A 138 6.00 -11.11 -21.19
C GLU A 138 7.02 -11.74 -22.15
N ARG A 139 8.31 -11.43 -21.98
CA ARG A 139 9.41 -12.04 -22.75
C ARG A 139 9.81 -13.43 -22.27
N LYS A 140 9.22 -13.93 -21.17
CA LYS A 140 9.50 -15.25 -20.56
C LYS A 140 10.97 -15.44 -20.16
N LEU A 141 11.70 -14.34 -19.96
CA LEU A 141 13.11 -14.37 -19.55
C LEU A 141 13.27 -15.03 -18.17
N LYS A 142 12.28 -14.86 -17.30
CA LYS A 142 12.22 -15.48 -15.98
C LYS A 142 12.18 -17.02 -16.05
N GLU A 143 11.34 -17.58 -16.93
CA GLU A 143 11.24 -19.03 -17.11
C GLU A 143 12.54 -19.59 -17.71
N TYR A 144 13.13 -18.87 -18.67
CA TYR A 144 14.42 -19.21 -19.24
C TYR A 144 15.54 -19.27 -18.19
N MET A 145 15.62 -18.27 -17.30
CA MET A 145 16.59 -18.29 -16.19
C MET A 145 16.34 -19.41 -15.18
N ARG A 146 15.07 -19.78 -14.96
CA ARG A 146 14.73 -20.92 -14.11
C ARG A 146 15.17 -22.24 -14.74
N MET A 147 15.08 -22.39 -16.06
CA MET A 147 15.61 -23.56 -16.79
C MET A 147 17.14 -23.65 -16.73
N MET A 148 17.83 -22.52 -16.57
CA MET A 148 19.28 -22.46 -16.31
C MET A 148 19.68 -22.83 -14.87
N GLY A 149 18.72 -23.15 -14.00
CA GLY A 149 18.97 -23.54 -12.60
C GLY A 149 18.95 -22.39 -11.59
N LEU A 150 18.50 -21.19 -11.98
CA LEU A 150 18.40 -20.05 -11.06
C LEU A 150 17.15 -20.17 -10.17
N SER A 151 17.30 -19.86 -8.88
CA SER A 151 16.17 -19.85 -7.93
C SER A 151 15.29 -18.62 -8.10
N ASN A 152 13.97 -18.78 -7.89
CA ASN A 152 12.99 -17.68 -8.04
C ASN A 152 13.23 -16.52 -7.06
N TRP A 153 13.60 -16.84 -5.82
CA TRP A 153 13.88 -15.85 -4.78
C TRP A 153 15.04 -14.93 -5.15
N LEU A 154 16.08 -15.46 -5.82
CA LEU A 154 17.22 -14.67 -6.25
C LEU A 154 16.79 -13.63 -7.30
N HIS A 155 15.92 -14.02 -8.22
CA HIS A 155 15.42 -13.11 -9.26
C HIS A 155 14.63 -11.92 -8.66
N TRP A 156 13.74 -12.17 -7.70
CA TRP A 156 13.03 -11.09 -6.99
C TRP A 156 13.96 -10.21 -6.16
N SER A 157 14.93 -10.81 -5.46
CA SER A 157 15.92 -10.05 -4.70
C SER A 157 16.78 -9.16 -5.60
N ALA A 158 17.12 -9.62 -6.81
CA ALA A 158 17.88 -8.85 -7.79
C ALA A 158 17.08 -7.66 -8.31
N TRP A 159 15.80 -7.86 -8.65
CA TRP A 159 14.90 -6.75 -9.01
C TRP A 159 14.74 -5.74 -7.88
N PHE A 160 14.48 -6.23 -6.67
CA PHE A 160 14.35 -5.38 -5.49
C PHE A 160 15.61 -4.54 -5.28
N LEU A 161 16.78 -5.17 -5.28
CA LEU A 161 18.06 -4.50 -5.05
C LEU A 161 18.40 -3.51 -6.16
N MET A 162 18.15 -3.84 -7.43
CA MET A 162 18.38 -2.94 -8.55
C MET A 162 17.54 -1.66 -8.43
N PHE A 163 16.23 -1.80 -8.18
CA PHE A 163 15.36 -0.64 -8.03
C PHE A 163 15.64 0.14 -6.74
N PHE A 164 15.95 -0.55 -5.64
CA PHE A 164 16.31 0.08 -4.37
C PHE A 164 17.57 0.94 -4.50
N LEU A 165 18.61 0.45 -5.17
CA LEU A 165 19.83 1.24 -5.41
C LEU A 165 19.57 2.45 -6.32
N PHE A 166 18.78 2.28 -7.38
CA PHE A 166 18.45 3.39 -8.29
C PHE A 166 17.60 4.47 -7.61
N LEU A 167 16.60 4.07 -6.83
CA LEU A 167 15.73 4.99 -6.11
C LEU A 167 16.43 5.62 -4.90
N SER A 168 17.33 4.93 -4.22
CA SER A 168 18.07 5.52 -3.08
C SER A 168 18.95 6.69 -3.51
N ILE A 169 19.61 6.59 -4.68
CA ILE A 169 20.36 7.71 -5.28
C ILE A 169 19.41 8.87 -5.60
N SER A 170 18.24 8.57 -6.18
CA SER A 170 17.25 9.60 -6.53
C SER A 170 16.70 10.31 -5.29
N VAL A 171 16.36 9.55 -4.23
CA VAL A 171 15.90 10.07 -2.94
C VAL A 171 16.98 10.91 -2.27
N PHE A 172 18.25 10.51 -2.37
CA PHE A 172 19.35 11.31 -1.85
C PHE A 172 19.34 12.72 -2.46
N PHE A 173 19.22 12.86 -3.79
CA PHE A 173 19.11 14.17 -4.43
C PHE A 173 17.85 14.94 -4.02
N VAL A 174 16.70 14.27 -3.88
CA VAL A 174 15.46 14.90 -3.39
C VAL A 174 15.62 15.43 -1.97
N THR A 175 16.28 14.69 -1.08
CA THR A 175 16.51 15.11 0.31
C THR A 175 17.47 16.28 0.39
N VAL A 176 18.53 16.26 -0.42
CA VAL A 176 19.44 17.39 -0.59
C VAL A 176 18.68 18.63 -1.06
N LEU A 177 17.78 18.49 -2.04
CA LEU A 177 16.96 19.59 -2.55
C LEU A 177 16.02 20.18 -1.48
N PHE A 178 15.44 19.34 -0.62
CA PHE A 178 14.52 19.82 0.43
C PHE A 178 15.23 20.46 1.63
N CYS A 179 16.40 19.94 2.00
CA CYS A 179 17.10 20.36 3.22
C CYS A 179 18.17 21.43 2.98
N ILE A 180 18.73 21.55 1.77
CA ILE A 180 19.73 22.59 1.47
C ILE A 180 19.05 23.92 1.17
N GLN A 181 19.60 24.99 1.74
CA GLN A 181 19.23 26.37 1.43
C GLN A 181 19.65 26.73 0.01
N VAL A 182 18.75 26.55 -0.96
CA VAL A 182 18.98 26.94 -2.37
C VAL A 182 18.75 28.45 -2.59
N SER A 183 18.01 29.11 -1.69
CA SER A 183 17.64 30.54 -1.80
C SER A 183 17.96 31.29 -0.50
N PRO A 184 18.27 32.61 -0.56
CA PRO A 184 18.47 33.46 0.63
C PRO A 184 17.25 33.51 1.57
N ASN A 185 16.08 33.04 1.13
CA ASN A 185 14.84 33.01 1.91
C ASN A 185 14.62 31.70 2.70
N GLY A 186 15.64 30.83 2.81
CA GLY A 186 15.59 29.61 3.63
C GLY A 186 15.45 28.30 2.85
N ALA A 187 15.58 27.17 3.55
CA ALA A 187 15.36 25.82 3.03
C ALA A 187 13.86 25.46 3.10
N VAL A 188 13.43 24.45 2.35
CA VAL A 188 12.04 23.95 2.42
C VAL A 188 11.75 23.33 3.79
N LEU A 189 12.75 22.65 4.35
CA LEU A 189 12.75 22.14 5.73
C LEU A 189 14.00 22.69 6.43
N THR A 190 13.82 23.79 7.16
CA THR A 190 14.89 24.52 7.86
C THR A 190 15.31 23.90 9.19
N TYR A 191 14.36 23.38 9.96
CA TYR A 191 14.58 22.90 11.33
C TYR A 191 14.71 21.38 11.43
N SER A 192 14.25 20.66 10.41
CA SER A 192 14.22 19.20 10.37
C SER A 192 15.58 18.58 10.05
N ASP A 193 15.92 17.48 10.74
CA ASP A 193 17.15 16.72 10.52
C ASP A 193 17.16 16.05 9.13
N PRO A 194 18.13 16.37 8.24
CA PRO A 194 18.15 15.84 6.88
C PRO A 194 18.25 14.31 6.80
N THR A 195 18.92 13.70 7.78
CA THR A 195 19.09 12.24 7.85
C THR A 195 17.77 11.52 8.11
N LEU A 196 16.89 12.11 8.92
CA LEU A 196 15.59 11.55 9.26
C LEU A 196 14.62 11.66 8.08
N VAL A 197 14.62 12.80 7.38
CA VAL A 197 13.87 12.97 6.13
C VAL A 197 14.33 11.98 5.06
N PHE A 198 15.64 11.74 4.96
CA PHE A 198 16.20 10.72 4.06
C PHE A 198 15.72 9.31 4.42
N VAL A 199 15.77 8.91 5.70
CA VAL A 199 15.28 7.60 6.15
C VAL A 199 13.78 7.45 5.87
N PHE A 200 12.98 8.48 6.10
CA PHE A 200 11.54 8.47 5.80
C PHE A 200 11.26 8.23 4.32
N LEU A 201 11.90 8.97 3.43
CA LEU A 201 11.73 8.79 1.99
C LEU A 201 12.30 7.45 1.50
N LEU A 202 13.39 6.97 2.10
CA LEU A 202 13.96 5.65 1.77
C LEU A 202 13.00 4.52 2.13
N VAL A 203 12.42 4.53 3.33
CA VAL A 203 11.40 3.55 3.75
C VAL A 203 10.17 3.62 2.84
N PHE A 204 9.74 4.82 2.45
CA PHE A 204 8.67 4.98 1.48
C PHE A 204 8.99 4.36 0.11
N THR A 205 10.23 4.51 -0.39
CA THR A 205 10.61 3.84 -1.65
C THR A 205 10.60 2.33 -1.54
N VAL A 206 11.01 1.77 -0.40
CA VAL A 206 10.92 0.32 -0.15
C VAL A 206 9.46 -0.15 -0.19
N ALA A 207 8.55 0.58 0.44
CA ALA A 207 7.11 0.28 0.38
C ALA A 207 6.55 0.41 -1.05
N THR A 208 6.98 1.43 -1.80
CA THR A 208 6.57 1.67 -3.20
C THR A 208 7.04 0.58 -4.16
N ILE A 209 8.26 0.06 -3.99
CA ILE A 209 8.79 -1.06 -4.78
C ILE A 209 7.94 -2.31 -4.52
N ASN A 210 7.69 -2.65 -3.26
CA ASN A 210 6.89 -3.83 -2.91
C ASN A 210 5.43 -3.70 -3.36
N PHE A 211 4.83 -2.51 -3.26
CA PHE A 211 3.51 -2.23 -3.82
C PHE A 211 3.49 -2.46 -5.34
N SER A 212 4.52 -1.98 -6.05
CA SER A 212 4.64 -2.16 -7.50
C SER A 212 4.83 -3.63 -7.89
N PHE A 213 5.56 -4.42 -7.09
CA PHE A 213 5.70 -5.87 -7.29
C PHE A 213 4.40 -6.63 -7.04
N MET A 214 3.63 -6.24 -6.03
CA MET A 214 2.30 -6.80 -5.79
C MET A 214 1.41 -6.58 -7.02
N ILE A 215 1.38 -5.36 -7.57
CA ILE A 215 0.56 -5.04 -8.75
C ILE A 215 1.06 -5.77 -10.00
N SER A 216 2.37 -5.86 -10.23
CA SER A 216 2.93 -6.53 -11.40
C SER A 216 2.60 -8.03 -11.46
N ALA A 217 2.39 -8.68 -10.30
CA ALA A 217 2.01 -10.09 -10.23
C ALA A 217 0.68 -10.40 -10.95
N PHE A 218 -0.29 -9.47 -10.90
CA PHE A 218 -1.64 -9.64 -11.48
C PHE A 218 -1.69 -9.52 -13.00
N PHE A 219 -0.70 -8.87 -13.63
CA PHE A 219 -0.73 -8.60 -15.06
C PHE A 219 0.24 -9.48 -15.84
N SER A 220 -0.08 -9.68 -17.12
CA SER A 220 0.74 -10.46 -18.07
C SER A 220 1.30 -9.63 -19.22
N ARG A 221 0.68 -8.49 -19.56
CA ARG A 221 1.12 -7.60 -20.65
C ARG A 221 1.67 -6.28 -20.11
N ALA A 222 2.86 -5.88 -20.54
CA ALA A 222 3.61 -4.77 -19.94
C ALA A 222 2.91 -3.41 -20.08
N ASN A 223 2.36 -3.11 -21.26
CA ASN A 223 1.73 -1.80 -21.51
C ASN A 223 0.41 -1.63 -20.73
N VAL A 224 -0.37 -2.71 -20.61
CA VAL A 224 -1.62 -2.72 -19.81
C VAL A 224 -1.29 -2.62 -18.33
N ALA A 225 -0.29 -3.37 -17.87
CA ALA A 225 0.17 -3.33 -16.49
C ALA A 225 0.69 -1.95 -16.09
N ALA A 226 1.43 -1.28 -16.97
CA ALA A 226 1.88 0.08 -16.74
C ALA A 226 0.68 1.03 -16.57
N ALA A 227 -0.22 1.09 -17.56
CA ALA A 227 -1.38 1.99 -17.49
C ALA A 227 -2.27 1.72 -16.26
N ALA A 228 -2.59 0.45 -16.00
CA ALA A 228 -3.39 0.06 -14.84
C ALA A 228 -2.65 0.29 -13.52
N GLY A 229 -1.34 0.00 -13.46
CA GLY A 229 -0.54 0.17 -12.25
C GLY A 229 -0.41 1.62 -11.81
N GLY A 230 -0.22 2.56 -12.74
CA GLY A 230 -0.23 3.99 -12.41
C GLY A 230 -1.59 4.49 -11.98
N PHE A 231 -2.66 3.99 -12.61
CA PHE A 231 -4.01 4.30 -12.19
C PHE A 231 -4.31 3.78 -10.77
N ILE A 232 -3.92 2.54 -10.46
CA ILE A 232 -4.08 1.96 -9.12
C ILE A 232 -3.24 2.72 -8.08
N TYR A 233 -2.01 3.11 -8.43
CA TYR A 233 -1.14 3.91 -7.56
C TYR A 233 -1.73 5.30 -7.27
N PHE A 234 -2.33 5.96 -8.27
CA PHE A 234 -3.02 7.23 -8.06
C PHE A 234 -4.30 7.05 -7.22
N MET A 235 -5.06 5.98 -7.48
CA MET A 235 -6.28 5.67 -6.74
C MET A 235 -6.01 5.38 -5.26
N SER A 236 -4.88 4.78 -4.92
CA SER A 236 -4.50 4.53 -3.52
C SER A 236 -4.16 5.81 -2.74
N TYR A 237 -3.99 6.96 -3.40
CA TYR A 237 -3.87 8.26 -2.74
C TYR A 237 -5.22 8.92 -2.42
N LEU A 238 -6.30 8.58 -3.13
CA LEU A 238 -7.62 9.21 -2.93
C LEU A 238 -8.15 9.18 -1.50
N PRO A 239 -7.99 8.09 -0.71
CA PRO A 239 -8.46 8.07 0.68
C PRO A 239 -7.87 9.22 1.51
N TYR A 240 -6.61 9.61 1.26
CA TYR A 240 -5.96 10.70 1.99
C TYR A 240 -6.69 12.05 1.78
N LEU A 241 -7.19 12.32 0.57
CA LEU A 241 -7.91 13.56 0.27
C LEU A 241 -9.17 13.74 1.12
N PHE A 242 -9.82 12.64 1.51
CA PHE A 242 -11.01 12.66 2.38
C PHE A 242 -10.67 12.65 3.87
N LEU A 243 -9.52 12.06 4.24
CA LEU A 243 -9.06 11.97 5.62
C LEU A 243 -8.44 13.28 6.12
N TRP A 244 -7.73 13.99 5.24
CA TRP A 244 -7.01 15.21 5.58
C TRP A 244 -7.87 16.28 6.30
N PRO A 245 -9.08 16.66 5.82
CA PRO A 245 -9.92 17.65 6.51
C PRO A 245 -10.53 17.14 7.83
N ARG A 246 -10.51 15.83 8.06
CA ARG A 246 -11.14 15.18 9.22
C ARG A 246 -10.10 14.59 10.17
N TYR A 247 -8.82 14.95 10.01
CA TYR A 247 -7.71 14.38 10.77
C TYR A 247 -7.95 14.40 12.29
N ASP A 248 -8.48 15.51 12.80
CA ASP A 248 -8.73 15.73 14.23
C ASP A 248 -9.91 14.91 14.79
N LEU A 249 -10.84 14.49 13.93
CA LEU A 249 -12.02 13.71 14.32
C LEU A 249 -11.78 12.20 14.29
N LEU A 250 -10.69 11.76 13.68
CA LEU A 250 -10.39 10.34 13.48
C LEU A 250 -9.82 9.73 14.77
N SER A 251 -10.36 8.58 15.15
CA SER A 251 -9.77 7.75 16.20
C SER A 251 -8.39 7.22 15.79
N HIS A 252 -7.53 6.93 16.77
CA HIS A 252 -6.19 6.37 16.54
C HIS A 252 -6.22 5.11 15.64
N ALA A 253 -7.15 4.19 15.91
CA ALA A 253 -7.32 2.98 15.11
C ALA A 253 -7.67 3.27 13.64
N GLN A 254 -8.50 4.29 13.39
CA GLN A 254 -8.83 4.71 12.02
C GLN A 254 -7.60 5.29 11.31
N LYS A 255 -6.80 6.11 11.99
CA LYS A 255 -5.54 6.65 11.45
C LYS A 255 -4.58 5.51 11.07
N VAL A 256 -4.36 4.56 11.98
CA VAL A 256 -3.49 3.39 11.74
C VAL A 256 -4.01 2.54 10.58
N SER A 257 -5.32 2.27 10.52
CA SER A 257 -5.91 1.48 9.44
C SER A 257 -5.79 2.15 8.07
N ALA A 258 -5.91 3.48 8.01
CA ALA A 258 -5.74 4.24 6.78
C ALA A 258 -4.28 4.22 6.29
N CYS A 259 -3.33 4.19 7.23
CA CYS A 259 -1.90 4.06 6.95
C CYS A 259 -1.47 2.66 6.48
N LEU A 260 -2.36 1.68 6.38
CA LEU A 260 -2.07 0.37 5.76
C LEU A 260 -1.97 0.46 4.22
N ILE A 261 -2.34 1.62 3.68
CA ILE A 261 -2.09 2.02 2.30
C ILE A 261 -0.84 2.91 2.32
N SER A 262 0.27 2.43 1.75
CA SER A 262 1.57 3.12 1.82
C SER A 262 1.54 4.56 1.30
N ASN A 263 0.73 4.86 0.29
CA ASN A 263 0.54 6.23 -0.22
C ASN A 263 -0.15 7.16 0.78
N VAL A 264 -1.08 6.64 1.58
CA VAL A 264 -1.73 7.39 2.67
C VAL A 264 -0.77 7.56 3.85
N ALA A 265 -0.02 6.51 4.21
CA ALA A 265 1.00 6.61 5.25
C ALA A 265 2.08 7.65 4.92
N MET A 266 2.56 7.67 3.69
CA MET A 266 3.50 8.69 3.22
C MET A 266 2.89 10.09 3.33
N ALA A 267 1.63 10.26 2.92
CA ALA A 267 0.97 11.56 2.96
C ALA A 267 0.76 12.08 4.39
N MET A 268 0.33 11.21 5.30
CA MET A 268 0.21 11.51 6.74
C MET A 268 1.58 11.81 7.36
N GLY A 269 2.63 11.04 7.02
CA GLY A 269 3.99 11.30 7.49
C GLY A 269 4.56 12.63 7.01
N ALA A 270 4.34 12.97 5.73
CA ALA A 270 4.69 14.27 5.15
C ALA A 270 3.95 15.43 5.84
N GLN A 271 2.67 15.26 6.14
CA GLN A 271 1.89 16.25 6.90
C GLN A 271 2.47 16.45 8.31
N LEU A 272 2.80 15.37 9.03
CA LEU A 272 3.42 15.44 10.36
C LEU A 272 4.77 16.17 10.34
N ILE A 273 5.62 15.89 9.34
CA ILE A 273 6.90 16.60 9.15
C ILE A 273 6.62 18.10 8.96
N GLY A 274 5.65 18.47 8.12
CA GLY A 274 5.26 19.86 7.93
C GLY A 274 4.69 20.51 9.20
N MET A 275 3.98 19.77 10.05
CA MET A 275 3.47 20.27 11.33
C MET A 275 4.60 20.51 12.35
N PHE A 276 5.59 19.61 12.44
CA PHE A 276 6.78 19.80 13.29
C PHE A 276 7.63 20.98 12.82
N GLU A 277 7.77 21.16 11.50
CA GLU A 277 8.44 22.32 10.92
C GLU A 277 7.69 23.62 11.26
N GLY A 278 6.36 23.62 11.19
CA GLY A 278 5.53 24.77 11.56
C GLY A 278 5.51 25.12 13.04
N LYS A 279 5.86 24.17 13.92
CA LYS A 279 6.10 24.44 15.34
C LYS A 279 7.47 25.07 15.61
N GLY A 280 8.39 25.05 14.64
CA GLY A 280 9.75 25.56 14.77
C GLY A 280 10.71 24.64 15.53
N THR A 281 10.26 23.48 16.01
CA THR A 281 11.16 22.45 16.56
C THR A 281 11.81 21.62 15.46
N GLY A 282 11.13 21.50 14.31
CA GLY A 282 11.52 20.55 13.27
C GLY A 282 11.38 19.11 13.74
N ILE A 283 11.63 18.17 12.82
CA ILE A 283 11.69 16.76 13.17
C ILE A 283 13.13 16.38 13.52
N GLN A 284 13.32 15.83 14.71
CA GLN A 284 14.62 15.39 15.20
C GLN A 284 14.54 13.94 15.68
N TRP A 285 15.67 13.24 15.67
CA TRP A 285 15.74 11.84 16.15
C TRP A 285 15.24 11.68 17.59
N CYS A 286 15.50 12.66 18.44
CA CYS A 286 15.06 12.65 19.84
C CYS A 286 13.53 12.75 19.99
N ASN A 287 12.88 13.45 19.06
CA ASN A 287 11.45 13.79 19.09
C ASN A 287 10.60 12.84 18.20
N LEU A 288 11.19 11.73 17.74
CA LEU A 288 10.57 10.82 16.78
C LEU A 288 9.37 10.06 17.36
N PHE A 289 9.43 9.77 18.66
CA PHE A 289 8.39 9.06 19.40
C PHE A 289 7.34 9.99 20.01
N ASP A 290 7.67 11.27 20.13
CA ASP A 290 6.77 12.27 20.65
C ASP A 290 5.70 12.61 19.60
N SER A 291 4.48 12.82 20.08
CA SER A 291 3.40 13.23 19.21
C SER A 291 3.45 14.73 18.90
N VAL A 292 2.92 15.12 17.75
CA VAL A 292 2.86 16.52 17.36
C VAL A 292 1.97 17.27 18.34
N THR A 293 0.79 16.77 18.68
CA THR A 293 -0.18 17.43 19.57
C THR A 293 -0.39 16.61 20.84
N VAL A 294 -0.53 17.29 21.98
CA VAL A 294 -0.76 16.64 23.29
C VAL A 294 -2.05 15.79 23.29
N ASP A 295 -2.99 16.12 22.40
CA ASP A 295 -4.27 15.42 22.25
C ASP A 295 -4.26 14.28 21.21
N ASP A 296 -3.14 14.02 20.51
CA ASP A 296 -3.05 12.95 19.51
C ASP A 296 -1.88 12.01 19.82
N ASP A 297 -2.13 10.70 19.83
CA ASP A 297 -1.12 9.67 20.13
C ASP A 297 -0.36 9.20 18.87
N PHE A 298 -0.59 9.85 17.73
CA PHE A 298 -0.01 9.48 16.45
C PHE A 298 1.36 10.13 16.24
N SER A 299 2.41 9.31 16.20
CA SER A 299 3.81 9.76 16.05
C SER A 299 4.43 9.34 14.72
N LEU A 300 5.51 10.03 14.31
CA LEU A 300 6.22 9.68 13.07
C LEU A 300 6.84 8.28 13.15
N ALA A 301 7.29 7.85 14.34
CA ALA A 301 7.76 6.48 14.56
C ALA A 301 6.71 5.43 14.15
N GLN A 302 5.44 5.65 14.49
CA GLN A 302 4.35 4.75 14.09
C GLN A 302 4.18 4.71 12.57
N VAL A 303 4.28 5.86 11.90
CA VAL A 303 4.21 5.93 10.43
C VAL A 303 5.35 5.15 9.77
N LEU A 304 6.59 5.32 10.25
CA LEU A 304 7.75 4.56 9.76
C LEU A 304 7.58 3.05 9.98
N GLY A 305 7.10 2.65 11.16
CA GLY A 305 6.81 1.26 11.47
C GLY A 305 5.73 0.66 10.55
N LEU A 306 4.66 1.42 10.28
CA LEU A 306 3.58 1.00 9.39
C LEU A 306 4.03 0.91 7.94
N LEU A 307 4.83 1.85 7.43
CA LEU A 307 5.39 1.75 6.08
C LEU A 307 6.30 0.52 5.90
N LEU A 308 7.09 0.18 6.92
CA LEU A 308 7.88 -1.05 6.90
C LEU A 308 6.98 -2.29 6.93
N PHE A 309 5.94 -2.27 7.76
CA PHE A 309 4.96 -3.35 7.82
C PHE A 309 4.25 -3.55 6.47
N ASP A 310 3.79 -2.47 5.83
CA ASP A 310 3.19 -2.49 4.50
C ASP A 310 4.15 -3.08 3.46
N SER A 311 5.44 -2.74 3.53
CA SER A 311 6.44 -3.26 2.61
C SER A 311 6.56 -4.79 2.70
N VAL A 312 6.52 -5.34 3.91
CA VAL A 312 6.52 -6.79 4.15
C VAL A 312 5.20 -7.40 3.69
N LEU A 313 4.07 -6.77 4.00
CA LEU A 313 2.74 -7.24 3.62
C LEU A 313 2.62 -7.34 2.09
N TYR A 314 2.96 -6.28 1.36
CA TYR A 314 2.91 -6.28 -0.11
C TYR A 314 3.90 -7.27 -0.72
N GLY A 315 5.10 -7.43 -0.14
CA GLY A 315 6.07 -8.44 -0.54
C GLY A 315 5.54 -9.87 -0.39
N LEU A 316 4.86 -10.16 0.74
CA LEU A 316 4.22 -11.44 0.99
C LEU A 316 3.06 -11.70 0.02
N VAL A 317 2.23 -10.69 -0.26
CA VAL A 317 1.15 -10.80 -1.24
C VAL A 317 1.72 -11.04 -2.65
N ALA A 318 2.79 -10.34 -3.04
CA ALA A 318 3.45 -10.55 -4.32
C ALA A 318 3.96 -11.99 -4.46
N TRP A 319 4.61 -12.52 -3.43
CA TRP A 319 5.09 -13.89 -3.39
C TRP A 319 3.93 -14.91 -3.45
N TYR A 320 2.87 -14.68 -2.68
CA TYR A 320 1.68 -15.53 -2.69
C TYR A 320 0.99 -15.56 -4.05
N MET A 321 0.78 -14.39 -4.67
CA MET A 321 0.11 -14.30 -5.97
C MET A 321 0.90 -14.96 -7.08
N GLU A 322 2.23 -14.93 -7.02
CA GLU A 322 3.05 -15.66 -7.96
C GLU A 322 2.95 -17.18 -7.79
N ALA A 323 2.89 -17.67 -6.55
CA ALA A 323 2.73 -19.11 -6.28
C ALA A 323 1.38 -19.64 -6.79
N VAL A 324 0.31 -18.84 -6.66
CA VAL A 324 -1.05 -19.22 -7.05
C VAL A 324 -1.31 -19.04 -8.55
N PHE A 325 -0.76 -18.00 -9.18
CA PHE A 325 -0.96 -17.70 -10.61
C PHE A 325 0.36 -17.68 -11.41
N PRO A 326 1.00 -18.84 -11.62
CA PRO A 326 2.24 -18.91 -12.38
C PRO A 326 1.98 -18.92 -13.89
N GLY A 327 1.44 -17.82 -14.44
CA GLY A 327 1.41 -17.55 -15.88
C GLY A 327 0.80 -18.65 -16.77
N GLU A 328 1.11 -18.61 -18.08
CA GLU A 328 0.56 -19.53 -19.08
C GLU A 328 1.20 -20.94 -19.08
N TYR A 329 2.35 -21.14 -18.43
CA TYR A 329 3.12 -22.39 -18.49
C TYR A 329 3.62 -22.91 -17.13
N GLY A 330 3.31 -22.24 -16.03
CA GLY A 330 3.58 -22.76 -14.69
C GLY A 330 2.41 -23.60 -14.17
N VAL A 331 2.71 -24.63 -13.39
CA VAL A 331 1.68 -25.40 -12.69
C VAL A 331 1.21 -24.57 -11.49
N PRO A 332 -0.05 -24.09 -11.44
CA PRO A 332 -0.56 -23.34 -10.30
C PRO A 332 -0.51 -24.21 -9.04
N LEU A 333 0.11 -23.72 -7.97
CA LEU A 333 -0.04 -24.38 -6.67
C LEU A 333 -1.44 -24.09 -6.13
N PRO A 334 -2.12 -25.07 -5.51
CA PRO A 334 -3.44 -24.86 -4.93
C PRO A 334 -3.38 -23.76 -3.86
N SER A 335 -4.44 -22.94 -3.79
CA SER A 335 -4.58 -21.76 -2.90
C SER A 335 -4.38 -22.03 -1.40
N TYR A 336 -4.29 -23.30 -0.98
CA TYR A 336 -4.10 -23.73 0.40
C TYR A 336 -2.75 -24.44 0.65
N PHE A 337 -1.70 -24.13 -0.11
CA PHE A 337 -0.37 -24.77 0.01
C PHE A 337 0.17 -24.79 1.45
N PHE A 338 -0.13 -23.77 2.26
CA PHE A 338 0.24 -23.68 3.68
C PHE A 338 -0.41 -24.74 4.60
N VAL A 339 -1.50 -25.39 4.18
CA VAL A 339 -2.22 -26.39 4.99
C VAL A 339 -1.84 -27.83 4.62
N LEU A 340 -1.08 -28.04 3.55
CA LEU A 340 -0.78 -29.38 2.99
C LEU A 340 0.46 -30.07 3.58
N GLU A 341 1.12 -29.49 4.57
CA GLU A 341 2.33 -30.07 5.15
C GLU A 341 2.00 -31.12 6.23
N SER A 342 1.42 -32.27 5.83
CA SER A 342 1.33 -33.46 6.71
C SER A 342 1.00 -34.81 6.04
N GLN A 343 0.89 -34.95 4.71
CA GLN A 343 0.75 -36.30 4.12
C GLN A 343 1.90 -36.65 3.18
N SER A 344 2.93 -37.23 3.81
CA SER A 344 3.74 -38.34 3.32
C SER A 344 4.27 -38.25 1.88
N GLN A 345 5.52 -37.82 1.81
CA GLN A 345 6.47 -38.20 0.78
C GLN A 345 6.59 -39.73 0.64
N PRO A 346 6.39 -40.35 -0.54
CA PRO A 346 6.91 -41.67 -0.80
C PRO A 346 8.35 -41.52 -1.32
N ARG A 347 9.33 -41.82 -0.46
CA ARG A 347 10.68 -42.17 -0.89
C ARG A 347 10.61 -43.53 -1.60
N HIS A 348 10.63 -43.55 -2.93
CA HIS A 348 10.98 -44.76 -3.65
C HIS A 348 12.49 -44.79 -3.88
N LEU A 349 13.19 -45.48 -2.98
CA LEU A 349 14.49 -46.06 -3.25
C LEU A 349 14.28 -47.22 -4.24
N CYS A 350 14.83 -47.10 -5.44
CA CYS A 350 15.03 -48.25 -6.33
C CYS A 350 16.53 -48.48 -6.46
N GLN A 351 17.03 -49.51 -5.77
CA GLN A 351 18.34 -50.08 -5.99
C GLN A 351 18.19 -51.14 -7.10
N TYR A 352 18.92 -51.00 -8.20
CA TYR A 352 19.06 -52.07 -9.19
C TYR A 352 20.53 -52.20 -9.61
N GLY A 353 20.94 -53.46 -9.79
CA GLY A 353 22.32 -53.92 -9.80
C GLY A 353 23.30 -53.25 -10.78
N SER A 354 24.57 -53.47 -10.44
CA SER A 354 25.80 -53.02 -11.09
C SER A 354 25.84 -53.21 -12.61
N THR A 355 25.79 -52.10 -13.36
CA THR A 355 26.71 -51.69 -14.45
C THR A 355 26.09 -50.50 -15.20
N TRP A 356 26.82 -49.37 -15.28
CA TRP A 356 26.46 -48.24 -16.13
C TRP A 356 27.19 -48.37 -17.47
N ASN A 357 26.45 -48.58 -18.57
CA ASN A 357 26.93 -48.23 -19.90
C ASN A 357 26.04 -47.11 -20.46
N MET A 358 26.66 -45.99 -20.83
CA MET A 358 26.04 -44.91 -21.59
C MET A 358 25.80 -45.39 -23.03
N CYS A 359 24.55 -45.34 -23.50
CA CYS A 359 24.28 -45.30 -24.94
C CYS A 359 24.22 -43.82 -25.38
N PRO A 360 25.04 -43.39 -26.36
CA PRO A 360 24.89 -42.07 -26.95
C PRO A 360 23.67 -42.07 -27.87
N ALA A 361 22.64 -41.30 -27.53
CA ALA A 361 21.48 -41.10 -28.39
C ALA A 361 21.64 -39.78 -29.15
N ASP A 362 22.43 -39.78 -30.21
CA ASP A 362 22.33 -38.82 -31.30
C ASP A 362 21.13 -39.23 -32.20
N ARG A 363 19.96 -38.65 -31.96
CA ARG A 363 18.95 -38.38 -33.02
C ARG A 363 17.81 -37.48 -32.52
N PRO A 364 17.44 -36.40 -33.25
CA PRO A 364 16.30 -35.56 -32.90
C PRO A 364 14.98 -36.28 -33.20
N ALA A 365 14.03 -36.21 -32.26
CA ALA A 365 12.71 -36.80 -32.38
C ALA A 365 11.83 -36.03 -33.39
N LEU A 366 11.75 -36.51 -34.63
CA LEU A 366 10.73 -36.05 -35.59
C LEU A 366 9.48 -36.93 -35.52
N GLY A 367 8.33 -36.32 -35.24
CA GLY A 367 7.04 -36.94 -35.54
C GLY A 367 5.89 -35.99 -35.20
N HIS A 368 5.03 -35.72 -36.19
CA HIS A 368 4.06 -34.62 -36.19
C HIS A 368 2.70 -34.90 -35.50
N ASN A 369 2.44 -36.11 -35.00
CA ASN A 369 1.07 -36.51 -34.64
C ASN A 369 0.91 -36.83 -33.13
N GLY A 370 1.09 -35.84 -32.27
CA GLY A 370 0.76 -35.98 -30.85
C GLY A 370 0.87 -34.67 -30.07
N ALA A 371 -0.21 -34.27 -29.38
CA ALA A 371 -0.30 -33.04 -28.59
C ALA A 371 0.66 -33.00 -27.37
N GLY A 372 1.30 -34.11 -27.02
CA GLY A 372 2.19 -34.24 -25.86
C GLY A 372 3.69 -34.07 -26.12
N LYS A 373 4.12 -33.66 -27.32
CA LYS A 373 5.55 -33.62 -27.67
C LYS A 373 6.30 -32.34 -27.25
N THR A 374 5.62 -31.26 -26.90
CA THR A 374 6.24 -30.11 -26.22
C THR A 374 6.53 -30.42 -24.75
N THR A 375 5.71 -31.27 -24.11
CA THR A 375 5.93 -31.75 -22.74
C THR A 375 6.99 -32.85 -22.62
N THR A 376 7.28 -33.62 -23.67
CA THR A 376 8.30 -34.69 -23.61
C THR A 376 9.76 -34.24 -23.53
N PRO A 377 10.26 -33.22 -24.27
CA PRO A 377 11.62 -32.71 -24.08
C PRO A 377 11.75 -31.88 -22.80
N VAL A 378 10.69 -31.18 -22.36
CA VAL A 378 10.67 -30.43 -21.09
C VAL A 378 10.84 -31.33 -19.87
N HIS A 379 10.44 -32.60 -19.96
CA HIS A 379 10.72 -33.62 -18.93
C HIS A 379 11.99 -34.43 -19.16
N ALA A 380 12.59 -34.36 -20.35
CA ALA A 380 13.85 -35.06 -20.67
C ALA A 380 15.09 -34.23 -20.30
N ASP A 381 14.94 -32.91 -20.15
CA ASP A 381 16.01 -32.05 -19.62
C ASP A 381 16.15 -32.25 -18.10
N ARG A 382 17.28 -32.86 -17.74
CA ARG A 382 17.72 -33.22 -16.39
C ARG A 382 18.06 -32.00 -15.49
N TYR A 383 17.49 -30.82 -15.78
CA TYR A 383 17.81 -29.54 -15.12
C TYR A 383 16.60 -28.72 -14.64
N GLY A 384 15.36 -29.21 -14.80
CA GLY A 384 14.17 -28.60 -14.21
C GLY A 384 13.77 -29.24 -12.86
N PRO A 385 13.10 -28.51 -11.94
CA PRO A 385 12.58 -29.11 -10.71
C PRO A 385 11.50 -30.17 -11.05
N ILE A 386 11.75 -31.39 -10.60
CA ILE A 386 10.93 -32.58 -10.86
C ILE A 386 9.64 -32.50 -10.03
N GLN A 387 8.47 -32.55 -10.70
CA GLN A 387 7.18 -32.86 -10.08
C GLN A 387 6.51 -34.05 -10.79
N PRO A 388 5.74 -34.90 -10.08
CA PRO A 388 5.23 -36.16 -10.61
C PRO A 388 4.09 -35.97 -11.63
N ARG A 389 4.04 -36.87 -12.62
CA ARG A 389 3.00 -36.96 -13.66
C ARG A 389 1.60 -37.06 -13.05
N SER A 390 0.67 -36.22 -13.51
CA SER A 390 -0.76 -36.43 -13.34
C SER A 390 -1.31 -37.36 -14.43
N HIS A 391 -1.96 -38.43 -13.98
CA HIS A 391 -2.93 -39.29 -14.68
C HIS A 391 -2.66 -39.69 -16.14
N ASN A 392 -2.07 -40.89 -16.35
CA ASN A 392 -2.64 -41.90 -17.25
C ASN A 392 -1.98 -43.28 -17.04
N TRP A 393 -2.81 -44.31 -17.21
CA TRP A 393 -2.71 -45.67 -16.68
C TRP A 393 -1.49 -46.53 -17.04
N ASP A 394 -1.19 -47.43 -16.09
CA ASP A 394 -0.28 -48.58 -16.15
C ASP A 394 -0.78 -49.70 -17.08
N LEU A 395 0.13 -50.31 -17.85
CA LEU A 395 -0.01 -51.69 -18.33
C LEU A 395 1.35 -52.27 -18.72
N CYS A 396 1.94 -53.03 -17.81
CA CYS A 396 2.89 -54.11 -18.12
C CYS A 396 2.83 -55.12 -16.97
N ARG A 397 1.93 -56.10 -17.10
CA ARG A 397 1.93 -57.31 -16.26
C ARG A 397 2.64 -58.39 -17.04
N GLY A 398 3.81 -58.81 -16.57
CA GLY A 398 4.56 -59.95 -17.10
C GLY A 398 4.03 -61.27 -16.54
N GLU A 399 4.07 -62.31 -17.36
CA GLU A 399 4.12 -63.70 -16.91
C GLU A 399 5.31 -64.38 -17.59
N HIS A 400 6.25 -64.84 -16.77
CA HIS A 400 7.27 -65.80 -17.16
C HIS A 400 6.68 -67.22 -17.11
N ASN A 401 7.01 -68.07 -18.09
CA ASN A 401 7.41 -69.45 -17.81
C ASN A 401 8.03 -70.17 -19.03
N THR A 402 9.23 -70.71 -18.76
CA THR A 402 9.74 -72.05 -19.15
C THR A 402 10.15 -72.37 -20.61
N ILE A 403 11.47 -72.34 -20.81
CA ILE A 403 12.37 -73.32 -21.47
C ILE A 403 11.73 -74.39 -22.39
N LEU A 404 12.10 -74.38 -23.69
CA LEU A 404 12.60 -75.57 -24.42
C LEU A 404 13.17 -75.19 -25.81
N LEU A 405 14.41 -75.61 -26.04
CA LEU A 405 15.07 -75.66 -27.35
C LEU A 405 14.30 -76.57 -28.32
N THR A 406 14.13 -76.16 -29.58
CA THR A 406 14.31 -77.03 -30.76
C THR A 406 14.21 -76.27 -32.08
N THR A 407 15.16 -76.57 -32.95
CA THR A 407 15.31 -76.23 -34.37
C THR A 407 14.39 -77.09 -35.26
N HIS A 408 13.77 -76.52 -36.30
CA HIS A 408 13.48 -77.07 -37.66
C HIS A 408 12.41 -76.18 -38.35
N SER A 409 12.68 -75.49 -39.47
CA SER A 409 12.73 -75.92 -40.87
C SER A 409 11.36 -76.29 -41.52
N ARG A 410 11.03 -75.53 -42.59
CA ARG A 410 10.14 -75.81 -43.74
C ARG A 410 8.61 -75.83 -43.50
N ARG A 411 7.84 -74.95 -44.17
CA ARG A 411 7.38 -74.94 -45.59
C ARG A 411 6.09 -75.76 -45.72
N THR A 412 5.00 -75.10 -46.13
CA THR A 412 4.03 -75.46 -47.21
C THR A 412 2.60 -75.00 -46.89
N GLN A 413 2.11 -74.04 -47.69
CA GLN A 413 0.73 -73.94 -48.18
C GLN A 413 0.34 -75.24 -48.95
N PRO A 414 -0.95 -75.63 -49.14
CA PRO A 414 -1.86 -74.86 -50.00
C PRO A 414 -3.39 -74.93 -49.74
N ASN A 415 -4.06 -73.98 -50.40
CA ASN A 415 -5.45 -73.87 -50.87
C ASN A 415 -6.40 -75.09 -50.77
N SER A 416 -7.67 -74.81 -50.45
CA SER A 416 -8.86 -75.14 -51.27
C SER A 416 -10.14 -74.53 -50.62
N THR A 417 -10.79 -73.55 -51.25
CA THR A 417 -12.09 -73.60 -51.97
C THR A 417 -13.37 -73.73 -51.13
N GLY A 418 -14.36 -72.86 -51.42
CA GLY A 418 -15.78 -73.06 -51.09
C GLY A 418 -16.41 -71.83 -50.40
N ALA A 419 -16.78 -70.79 -51.15
CA ALA A 419 -18.15 -70.53 -51.63
C ALA A 419 -19.12 -70.00 -50.54
N ARG A 420 -19.58 -68.74 -50.76
CA ARG A 420 -20.96 -68.20 -50.66
C ARG A 420 -21.79 -68.69 -49.44
N THR A 421 -22.43 -67.86 -48.61
CA THR A 421 -23.28 -66.70 -48.93
C THR A 421 -23.88 -66.15 -47.60
N VAL A 422 -24.21 -64.85 -47.58
CA VAL A 422 -25.49 -64.28 -47.10
C VAL A 422 -25.64 -63.72 -45.66
N ILE A 423 -25.96 -62.41 -45.64
CA ILE A 423 -26.78 -61.62 -44.68
C ILE A 423 -26.07 -60.99 -43.46
N ALA A 424 -25.72 -59.71 -43.65
CA ALA A 424 -25.91 -58.61 -42.70
C ALA A 424 -27.44 -58.34 -42.54
N PRO A 425 -27.99 -57.62 -41.52
CA PRO A 425 -27.44 -56.32 -41.12
C PRO A 425 -27.73 -55.79 -39.69
N LEU A 426 -27.10 -54.63 -39.42
CA LEU A 426 -27.61 -53.44 -38.70
C LEU A 426 -28.18 -53.63 -37.27
N PHE A 427 -27.67 -52.93 -36.25
CA PHE A 427 -27.47 -51.48 -36.17
C PHE A 427 -26.18 -51.07 -35.45
#